data_AF-A0A924XTX1-F1
#
_entry.id   AF-A0A924XTX1-F1
#
_cell.length_a   1.000
_cell.length_b   1.000
_cell.length_c   1.000
_cell.angle_alpha   90.00
_cell.angle_beta   90.00
_cell.angle_gamma   90.00
#
_symmetry.space_group_name_H-M   'P 1'
#
loop_
_entity.id
_entity.type
_entity.pdbx_description
1 polymer ?
#
loop_
_entity_poly.entity_id
_entity_poly.type
_entity_poly.pdbx_seq_one_letter_code
_entity_poly.pdbx_strand_id
1 'polypeptide(L)'
;MLVSCPTPGLLSEAVDLTRYREAAQPDLTNLMLDARLVGIENGRCSRARDDRSVVVQFGVTVTAERGPAAGAGRSQNIPLVVGVTDPQGRLLNRQTFTQAVSFPANSTRTRVTSDPIELVLPVSAGRRGSDYGIVVGFLLTEPELAANRRRGPR
;
A
#
# COMPACT_ATOMS: atom_id res chain seq x y z
N MET A 1 13.14 -13.45 -24.58
CA MET A 1 14.15 -13.05 -23.58
C MET A 1 13.41 -12.76 -22.28
N LEU A 2 13.66 -13.51 -21.21
CA LEU A 2 13.01 -13.32 -19.91
C LEU A 2 13.49 -12.01 -19.29
N VAL A 3 12.56 -11.12 -18.91
CA VAL A 3 12.87 -9.89 -18.17
C VAL A 3 12.93 -10.28 -16.68
N SER A 4 14.07 -10.04 -16.03
CA SER A 4 14.18 -10.21 -14.58
C SER A 4 13.46 -9.07 -13.88
N CYS A 5 12.34 -9.38 -13.25
CA CYS A 5 11.43 -8.40 -12.67
C CYS A 5 11.42 -8.50 -11.14
N PRO A 6 11.32 -7.36 -10.44
CA PRO A 6 11.12 -7.38 -9.01
C PRO A 6 9.71 -7.87 -8.69
N THR A 7 9.54 -8.46 -7.51
CA THR A 7 8.23 -8.87 -6.99
C THR A 7 7.80 -7.89 -5.90
N PRO A 8 6.71 -7.13 -6.09
CA PRO A 8 6.16 -6.29 -5.04
C PRO A 8 5.71 -7.13 -3.84
N GLY A 9 5.97 -6.63 -2.65
CA GLY A 9 5.53 -7.21 -1.38
C GLY A 9 4.80 -6.20 -0.52
N LEU A 10 4.06 -6.68 0.47
CA LEU A 10 3.42 -5.85 1.48
C LEU A 10 4.36 -5.68 2.69
N LEU A 11 4.50 -4.45 3.19
CA LEU A 11 5.29 -4.16 4.38
C LEU A 11 4.46 -4.50 5.62
N SER A 12 4.83 -5.58 6.33
CA SER A 12 4.07 -6.16 7.44
C SER A 12 3.62 -5.17 8.52
N GLU A 13 4.46 -4.21 8.89
CA GLU A 13 4.16 -3.20 9.91
C GLU A 13 3.20 -2.08 9.41
N ALA A 14 2.96 -2.02 8.10
CA ALA A 14 2.14 -1.02 7.44
C ALA A 14 0.98 -1.62 6.62
N VAL A 15 0.63 -2.90 6.82
CA VAL A 15 -0.52 -3.54 6.13
C VAL A 15 -1.86 -3.23 6.77
N ASP A 16 -1.87 -2.74 8.01
CA ASP A 16 -3.07 -2.37 8.76
C ASP A 16 -3.09 -0.86 9.01
N LEU A 17 -4.25 -0.23 8.80
CA LEU A 17 -4.52 1.15 9.20
C LEU A 17 -5.74 1.13 10.10
N THR A 18 -5.56 1.48 11.37
CA THR A 18 -6.66 1.66 12.32
C THR A 18 -6.66 3.11 12.79
N ARG A 19 -7.65 3.88 12.36
CA ARG A 19 -7.77 5.32 12.65
C ARG A 19 -8.93 5.59 13.59
N TYR A 20 -8.61 6.25 14.69
CA TYR A 20 -9.58 6.75 15.66
C TYR A 20 -9.76 8.26 15.49
N ARG A 21 -10.81 8.81 16.12
CA ARG A 21 -10.98 10.26 16.23
C ARG A 21 -9.75 10.89 16.88
N GLU A 22 -9.31 12.03 16.36
CA GLU A 22 -8.18 12.79 16.91
C GLU A 22 -8.40 13.10 18.40
N ALA A 23 -7.33 12.97 19.18
CA ALA A 23 -7.30 13.15 20.64
C ALA A 23 -8.26 12.24 21.45
N ALA A 24 -8.93 11.26 20.83
CA ALA A 24 -9.79 10.32 21.52
C ALA A 24 -9.00 9.08 22.00
N GLN A 25 -9.52 8.42 23.03
CA GLN A 25 -8.98 7.13 23.44
C GLN A 25 -9.26 6.06 22.36
N PRO A 26 -8.33 5.12 22.12
CA PRO A 26 -8.54 4.03 21.17
C PRO A 26 -9.63 3.05 21.63
N ASP A 27 -10.88 3.36 21.29
CA ASP A 27 -12.04 2.49 21.53
C ASP A 27 -12.89 2.32 20.27
N LEU A 28 -13.73 1.28 20.25
CA LEU A 28 -14.55 0.95 19.09
C LEU A 28 -15.57 2.04 18.74
N THR A 29 -16.02 2.84 19.72
CA THR A 29 -16.96 3.94 19.46
C THR A 29 -16.29 5.14 18.81
N ASN A 30 -14.97 5.29 19.00
CA ASN A 30 -14.12 6.30 18.40
C ASN A 30 -13.44 5.85 17.09
N LEU A 31 -13.64 4.59 16.67
CA LEU A 31 -13.12 4.09 15.41
C LEU A 31 -13.74 4.85 14.22
N MET A 32 -12.88 5.42 13.39
CA MET A 32 -13.28 6.08 12.14
C MET A 32 -13.11 5.15 10.94
N LEU A 33 -11.99 4.45 10.87
CA LEU A 33 -11.63 3.59 9.74
C LEU A 33 -10.72 2.46 10.21
N ASP A 34 -11.04 1.23 9.83
CA ASP A 34 -10.10 0.10 9.88
C ASP A 34 -9.90 -0.40 8.44
N ALA A 35 -8.66 -0.47 7.98
CA ALA A 35 -8.34 -0.88 6.63
C ALA A 35 -7.14 -1.82 6.60
N ARG A 36 -7.12 -2.72 5.62
CA ARG A 36 -6.06 -3.72 5.45
C ARG A 36 -5.69 -3.88 3.98
N LEU A 37 -4.38 -3.96 3.73
CA LEU A 37 -3.84 -4.46 2.46
C LEU A 37 -3.92 -5.98 2.47
N VAL A 38 -4.70 -6.56 1.56
CA VAL A 38 -4.98 -8.01 1.53
C VAL A 38 -4.29 -8.73 0.38
N GLY A 39 -3.70 -8.00 -0.57
CA GLY A 39 -2.97 -8.60 -1.67
C GLY A 39 -2.45 -7.61 -2.69
N ILE A 40 -1.61 -8.14 -3.58
CA ILE A 40 -1.13 -7.48 -4.79
C ILE A 40 -1.67 -8.27 -5.97
N GLU A 41 -2.29 -7.60 -6.92
CA GLU A 41 -2.97 -8.20 -8.06
C GLU A 41 -2.42 -7.63 -9.38
N ASN A 42 -2.69 -8.33 -10.48
CA ASN A 42 -2.44 -7.84 -11.84
C ASN A 42 -0.98 -7.41 -12.10
N GLY A 43 -0.02 -8.09 -11.46
CA GLY A 43 1.41 -7.85 -11.64
C GLY A 43 1.85 -8.06 -13.08
N ARG A 44 2.45 -7.02 -13.68
CA ARG A 44 3.03 -7.05 -15.02
C ARG A 44 4.40 -6.40 -14.98
N CYS A 45 5.28 -6.89 -15.83
CA CYS A 45 6.59 -6.30 -15.97
C CYS A 45 7.09 -6.44 -17.42
N SER A 46 7.63 -5.36 -17.95
CA SER A 46 8.12 -5.28 -19.32
C SER A 46 9.38 -4.41 -19.37
N ARG A 47 10.17 -4.55 -20.44
CA ARG A 47 11.23 -3.58 -20.73
C ARG A 47 10.60 -2.29 -21.26
N ALA A 48 11.13 -1.16 -20.82
CA ALA A 48 10.82 0.12 -21.43
C ALA A 48 11.38 0.18 -22.86
N ARG A 49 10.84 1.08 -23.69
CA ARG A 49 11.26 1.27 -25.09
C ARG A 49 12.73 1.68 -25.24
N ASP A 50 13.34 2.24 -24.19
CA ASP A 50 14.72 2.69 -24.21
C ASP A 50 15.72 1.59 -23.80
N ASP A 51 15.24 0.38 -23.49
CA ASP A 51 16.01 -0.78 -23.03
C ASP A 51 16.91 -0.55 -21.80
N ARG A 52 16.79 0.61 -21.14
CA ARG A 52 17.54 1.00 -19.94
C ARG A 52 16.68 1.01 -18.69
N SER A 53 15.40 0.65 -18.82
CA SER A 53 14.48 0.54 -17.69
C SER A 53 13.56 -0.67 -17.82
N VAL A 54 13.04 -1.12 -16.69
CA VAL A 54 11.88 -2.02 -16.63
C VAL A 54 10.69 -1.25 -16.08
N VAL A 55 9.52 -1.48 -16.67
CA VAL A 55 8.24 -0.95 -16.20
C VAL A 55 7.55 -2.05 -15.42
N VAL A 56 7.17 -1.76 -14.18
CA VAL A 56 6.47 -2.68 -13.29
C VAL A 56 5.09 -2.07 -13.01
N GLN A 57 4.04 -2.83 -13.27
CA GLN A 57 2.66 -2.44 -13.01
C GLN A 57 2.00 -3.45 -12.07
N PHE A 58 1.25 -2.99 -11.07
CA PHE A 58 0.46 -3.85 -10.20
C PHE A 58 -0.68 -3.08 -9.54
N GLY A 59 -1.74 -3.78 -9.14
CA GLY A 59 -2.80 -3.25 -8.28
C GLY A 59 -2.62 -3.73 -6.84
N VAL A 60 -3.18 -2.99 -5.89
CA VAL A 60 -3.19 -3.37 -4.48
C VAL A 60 -4.63 -3.51 -4.02
N THR A 61 -4.94 -4.63 -3.38
CA THR A 61 -6.30 -4.87 -2.88
C THR A 61 -6.41 -4.41 -1.44
N VAL A 62 -7.39 -3.53 -1.22
CA VAL A 62 -7.70 -2.95 0.09
C VAL A 62 -9.07 -3.44 0.54
N THR A 63 -9.15 -3.96 1.76
CA THR A 63 -10.42 -4.10 2.48
C THR A 63 -10.51 -2.98 3.49
N ALA A 64 -11.68 -2.35 3.60
CA ALA A 64 -11.92 -1.30 4.58
C ALA A 64 -13.25 -1.50 5.28
N GLU A 65 -13.29 -1.14 6.56
CA GLU A 65 -14.45 -1.08 7.43
C GLU A 65 -14.61 0.33 7.98
N ARG A 66 -15.77 0.93 7.73
CA ARG A 66 -16.16 2.23 8.23
C ARG A 66 -16.61 2.10 9.69
N GLY A 67 -15.92 2.78 10.60
CA GLY A 67 -16.28 2.80 12.00
C GLY A 67 -17.46 3.73 12.34
N PRO A 68 -18.00 3.63 13.56
CA PRO A 68 -19.13 4.46 14.01
C PRO A 68 -18.79 5.96 14.09
N ALA A 69 -17.52 6.33 14.29
CA ALA A 69 -17.11 7.73 14.39
C ALA A 69 -16.81 8.40 13.03
N ALA A 70 -16.99 7.72 11.90
CA ALA A 70 -16.61 8.21 10.57
C ALA A 70 -17.41 9.42 10.03
N GLY A 71 -18.44 9.89 10.74
CA GLY A 71 -19.34 10.96 10.29
C GLY A 71 -20.24 10.54 9.12
N ALA A 72 -21.07 11.44 8.56
CA ALA A 72 -22.07 11.06 7.55
C ALA A 72 -21.49 10.58 6.20
N GLY A 73 -20.23 10.93 5.89
CA GLY A 73 -19.56 10.54 4.66
C GLY A 73 -19.43 9.02 4.50
N ARG A 74 -19.62 8.55 3.26
CA ARG A 74 -19.47 7.13 2.88
C ARG A 74 -18.34 6.88 1.90
N SER A 75 -17.41 7.82 1.79
CA SER A 75 -16.18 7.68 1.02
C SER A 75 -14.99 8.14 1.86
N GLN A 76 -13.85 7.47 1.71
CA GLN A 76 -12.62 7.77 2.42
C GLN A 76 -11.43 7.68 1.47
N ASN A 77 -10.47 8.59 1.64
CA ASN A 77 -9.21 8.57 0.91
C ASN A 77 -8.12 8.00 1.82
N ILE A 78 -7.54 6.88 1.41
CA ILE A 78 -6.55 6.15 2.20
C ILE A 78 -5.18 6.31 1.53
N PRO A 79 -4.21 6.97 2.18
CA PRO A 79 -2.90 7.16 1.58
C PRO A 79 -2.09 5.86 1.65
N LEU A 80 -1.51 5.50 0.52
CA LEU A 80 -0.61 4.37 0.32
C LEU A 80 0.81 4.91 0.07
N VAL A 81 1.80 4.11 0.43
CA VAL A 81 3.20 4.38 0.16
C VAL A 81 3.84 3.17 -0.52
N VAL A 82 4.59 3.44 -1.58
CA VAL A 82 5.36 2.44 -2.31
C VAL A 82 6.84 2.80 -2.19
N GLY A 83 7.61 1.91 -1.57
CA GLY A 83 9.05 2.02 -1.42
C GLY A 83 9.77 1.14 -2.44
N VAL A 84 10.78 1.69 -3.09
CA VAL A 84 11.75 0.94 -3.90
C VAL A 84 13.05 0.87 -3.11
N THR A 85 13.62 -0.33 -3.00
CA THR A 85 14.80 -0.63 -2.19
C THR A 85 15.90 -1.30 -3.02
N ASP A 86 17.13 -1.21 -2.56
CA ASP A 86 18.24 -2.02 -3.08
C ASP A 86 18.23 -3.45 -2.49
N PRO A 87 19.10 -4.37 -2.94
CA PRO A 87 19.14 -5.74 -2.40
C PRO A 87 19.43 -5.83 -0.90
N GLN A 88 19.97 -4.76 -0.30
CA GLN A 88 20.25 -4.67 1.13
C GLN A 88 19.05 -4.11 1.92
N GLY A 89 17.93 -3.82 1.25
CA GLY A 89 16.72 -3.28 1.86
C GLY A 89 16.78 -1.77 2.11
N ARG A 90 17.80 -1.07 1.62
CA ARG A 90 17.90 0.38 1.79
C ARG A 90 16.98 1.08 0.80
N LEU A 91 16.19 2.03 1.30
CA LEU A 91 15.26 2.81 0.50
C LEU A 91 16.01 3.63 -0.56
N LEU A 92 15.68 3.40 -1.83
CA LEU A 92 16.16 4.14 -2.99
C LEU A 92 15.20 5.25 -3.42
N ASN A 93 13.90 4.94 -3.39
CA ASN A 93 12.85 5.88 -3.77
C ASN A 93 11.55 5.55 -3.01
N ARG A 94 10.68 6.55 -2.85
CA ARG A 94 9.36 6.42 -2.24
C ARG A 94 8.35 7.26 -2.99
N GLN A 95 7.20 6.67 -3.30
CA GLN A 95 6.06 7.35 -3.91
C GLN A 95 4.81 7.16 -3.06
N THR A 96 3.91 8.13 -3.09
CA THR A 96 2.64 8.09 -2.36
C THR A 96 1.48 8.08 -3.33
N PHE A 97 0.48 7.27 -3.04
CA PHE A 97 -0.75 7.14 -3.81
C PHE A 97 -1.96 7.33 -2.89
N THR A 98 -3.11 7.66 -3.44
CA THR A 98 -4.34 7.79 -2.67
C THR A 98 -5.36 6.81 -3.19
N GLN A 99 -5.79 5.87 -2.34
CA GLN A 99 -6.86 4.94 -2.65
C GLN A 99 -8.20 5.50 -2.15
N ALA A 100 -9.11 5.79 -3.06
CA ALA A 100 -10.49 6.09 -2.70
C ALA A 100 -11.25 4.79 -2.40
N VAL A 101 -11.93 4.72 -1.25
CA VAL A 101 -12.86 3.65 -0.90
C VAL A 101 -14.24 4.23 -0.69
N SER A 102 -15.28 3.53 -1.17
CA SER A 102 -16.67 3.92 -0.98
C SER A 102 -17.47 2.77 -0.38
N PHE A 103 -18.36 3.09 0.55
CA PHE A 103 -19.16 2.15 1.33
C PHE A 103 -20.61 2.16 0.83
N PRO A 104 -21.13 1.04 0.29
CA PRO A 104 -22.53 0.92 -0.12
C PRO A 104 -23.48 1.25 1.03
N ALA A 105 -24.67 1.80 0.78
CA ALA A 105 -25.58 2.28 1.83
C ALA A 105 -25.89 1.24 2.92
N ASN A 106 -25.97 -0.03 2.55
CA ASN A 106 -26.29 -1.17 3.40
C ASN A 106 -25.07 -1.93 3.96
N SER A 107 -23.83 -1.43 3.77
CA SER A 107 -22.62 -2.11 4.22
C SER A 107 -21.62 -1.13 4.85
N THR A 108 -21.04 -1.49 5.99
CA THR A 108 -19.89 -0.79 6.57
C THR A 108 -18.57 -1.27 5.99
N ARG A 109 -18.58 -2.33 5.17
CA ARG A 109 -17.39 -2.94 4.58
C ARG A 109 -17.34 -2.74 3.08
N THR A 110 -16.13 -2.61 2.56
CA THR A 110 -15.87 -2.56 1.12
C THR A 110 -14.54 -3.23 0.81
N ARG A 111 -14.41 -3.71 -0.43
CA ARG A 111 -13.18 -4.26 -0.98
C ARG A 111 -12.96 -3.65 -2.35
N VAL A 112 -11.78 -3.11 -2.58
CA VAL A 112 -11.42 -2.46 -3.85
C VAL A 112 -9.99 -2.84 -4.22
N THR A 113 -9.74 -3.02 -5.51
CA THR A 113 -8.38 -3.09 -6.06
C THR A 113 -8.05 -1.72 -6.63
N SER A 114 -6.86 -1.21 -6.32
CA SER A 114 -6.41 0.10 -6.77
C SER A 114 -6.33 0.19 -8.28
N ASP A 115 -6.32 1.43 -8.79
CA ASP A 115 -5.79 1.68 -10.12
C ASP A 115 -4.35 1.14 -10.22
N PRO A 116 -3.91 0.74 -11.42
CA PRO A 116 -2.55 0.21 -11.60
C PRO A 116 -1.50 1.22 -11.14
N ILE A 117 -0.70 0.82 -10.17
CA ILE A 117 0.53 1.50 -9.77
C ILE A 117 1.60 1.15 -10.78
N GLU A 118 2.20 2.16 -11.41
CA GLU A 118 3.29 2.00 -12.36
C GLU A 118 4.61 2.54 -11.80
N LEU A 119 5.65 1.72 -11.88
CA LEU A 119 7.02 2.08 -11.49
C LEU A 119 7.96 1.88 -12.68
N VAL A 120 8.80 2.88 -12.93
CA VAL A 120 9.88 2.80 -13.92
C VAL A 120 11.20 2.67 -13.17
N LEU A 121 11.88 1.53 -13.36
CA LEU A 121 13.09 1.18 -12.63
C LEU A 121 14.28 1.12 -13.59
N PRO A 122 15.33 1.92 -13.37
CA PRO A 122 16.49 1.92 -14.26
C PRO A 122 17.27 0.60 -14.12
N VAL A 123 17.70 0.04 -15.23
CA VAL A 123 18.52 -1.18 -15.30
C VAL A 123 19.83 -0.90 -16.04
N SER A 124 20.87 -1.62 -15.67
CA SER A 124 22.21 -1.51 -16.28
C SER A 124 22.93 -2.85 -16.21
N ALA A 125 24.15 -2.93 -16.77
CA ALA A 125 24.98 -4.14 -16.67
C ALA A 125 25.23 -4.58 -15.21
N GLY A 126 25.27 -3.62 -14.27
CA GLY A 126 25.48 -3.88 -12.84
C GLY A 126 24.20 -3.89 -12.00
N ARG A 127 23.02 -3.69 -12.59
CA ARG A 127 21.74 -3.72 -11.87
C ARG A 127 20.61 -4.25 -12.74
N ARG A 128 20.07 -5.39 -12.34
CA ARG A 128 18.91 -6.04 -12.96
C ARG A 128 17.63 -5.55 -12.30
N GLY A 129 16.50 -5.69 -13.00
CA GLY A 129 15.19 -5.35 -12.44
C GLY A 129 14.87 -6.16 -11.17
N SER A 130 15.28 -7.43 -11.11
CA SER A 130 15.14 -8.31 -9.94
C SER A 130 15.95 -7.87 -8.72
N ASP A 131 16.91 -6.97 -8.88
CA ASP A 131 17.73 -6.48 -7.76
C ASP A 131 16.99 -5.42 -6.94
N TYR A 132 15.86 -4.91 -7.44
CA TYR A 132 15.01 -4.01 -6.69
C TYR A 132 14.08 -4.79 -5.76
N GLY A 133 13.99 -4.36 -4.50
CA GLY A 133 12.85 -4.70 -3.65
C GLY A 133 11.75 -3.65 -3.81
N ILE A 134 10.50 -4.07 -3.94
CA ILE A 134 9.34 -3.17 -3.92
C ILE A 134 8.49 -3.53 -2.71
N VAL A 135 8.22 -2.56 -1.86
CA VAL A 135 7.37 -2.71 -0.67
C VAL A 135 6.22 -1.72 -0.71
N VAL A 136 5.04 -2.17 -0.29
CA VAL A 136 3.82 -1.35 -0.25
C VAL A 136 3.22 -1.37 1.14
N GLY A 137 2.78 -0.23 1.62
CA GLY A 137 2.09 -0.08 2.89
C GLY A 137 1.10 1.07 2.86
N PHE A 138 0.30 1.21 3.91
CA PHE A 138 -0.37 2.47 4.20
C PHE A 138 0.66 3.51 4.62
N LEU A 139 0.41 4.77 4.27
CA LEU A 139 1.15 5.89 4.84
C LEU A 139 0.57 6.19 6.23
N LEU A 140 1.17 5.55 7.24
CA LEU A 140 0.75 5.66 8.63
C LEU A 140 1.37 6.88 9.31
N THR A 141 0.63 7.45 10.25
CA THR A 141 1.16 8.34 11.28
C THR A 141 2.01 7.57 12.28
N GLU A 142 2.87 8.26 13.03
CA GLU A 142 3.70 7.61 14.06
C GLU A 142 2.88 6.83 15.11
N PRO A 143 1.74 7.35 15.63
CA PRO A 143 0.90 6.58 16.55
C PRO A 143 0.29 5.33 15.92
N GLU A 144 -0.16 5.41 14.66
CA GLU A 144 -0.72 4.26 13.93
C GLU A 144 0.35 3.17 13.74
N LEU A 145 1.56 3.54 13.31
CA LEU A 145 2.68 2.61 13.14
C LEU A 145 3.12 2.00 14.48
N ALA A 146 3.22 2.81 15.54
CA ALA A 146 3.58 2.33 16.87
C ALA A 146 2.55 1.33 17.40
N ALA A 147 1.25 1.55 17.15
CA ALA A 147 0.19 0.63 17.51
C ALA A 147 0.32 -0.71 16.77
N ASN A 148 0.63 -0.68 15.46
CA ASN A 148 0.88 -1.90 14.68
C ASN A 148 2.07 -2.69 15.21
N ARG A 149 3.19 -2.01 15.49
CA ARG A 149 4.41 -2.66 16.03
C ARG A 149 4.18 -3.31 17.40
N ARG A 150 3.41 -2.68 18.29
CA ARG A 150 3.05 -3.25 19.60
C ARG A 150 2.16 -4.49 19.45
N ARG A 151 1.27 -4.49 18.46
CA ARG A 151 0.34 -5.59 18.21
C ARG A 151 1.03 -6.79 17.55
N GLY A 152 2.03 -6.53 16.71
CA GLY A 152 2.66 -7.52 15.85
C GLY A 152 1.85 -7.83 14.59
N PRO A 153 2.36 -8.73 13.72
CA PRO A 153 1.64 -9.16 12.52
C PRO A 153 0.28 -9.77 12.89
N ARG A 154 -0.78 -9.35 12.18
CA ARG A 154 -2.13 -9.92 12.31
C ARG A 154 -2.37 -11.05 11.32
#